data_AF-A0A835HX98-F1
#
_entry.id   AF-A0A835HX98-F1
#
_cell.length_a   1.000
_cell.length_b   1.000
_cell.length_c   1.000
_cell.angle_alpha   90.00
_cell.angle_beta   90.00
_cell.angle_gamma   90.00
#
_symmetry.space_group_name_H-M   'P 1'
#
loop_
_entity.id
_entity.type
_entity.pdbx_description
1 polymer ?
#
loop_
_entity_poly.entity_id
_entity_poly.type
_entity_poly.pdbx_seq_one_letter_code
_entity_poly.pdbx_strand_id
1 'polypeptide(L)'
;MDTSSRISKIRSQERERLRGPPWLKTLQRVLLSCMYTTLDYAQTGLIAAVFFFKMMEWWYQSAEERMSAPTVYPPPPSPPPPKQVAEAGIPLHPDGTICPLCSQKRVNPSVVAVSGFVFCYPCIFRYVSQYKRCPVTLMPTTVEQIRRLFHDM
;
A
#
# COMPACT_ATOMS: atom_id res chain seq x y z
N MET A 1 40.73 31.80 -33.50
CA MET A 1 39.64 32.79 -33.29
C MET A 1 38.51 32.08 -32.57
N ASP A 2 38.43 32.25 -31.25
CA ASP A 2 37.49 31.58 -30.36
C ASP A 2 36.03 31.87 -30.74
N THR A 3 35.18 30.85 -30.70
CA THR A 3 33.75 30.93 -31.00
C THR A 3 33.05 32.02 -30.18
N SER A 4 33.47 32.20 -28.93
CA SER A 4 33.02 33.27 -28.04
C SER A 4 33.33 34.68 -28.58
N SER A 5 34.50 34.89 -29.19
CA SER A 5 34.90 36.17 -29.79
C SER A 5 34.10 36.53 -31.05
N ARG A 6 33.66 35.52 -31.82
CA ARG A 6 32.79 35.71 -32.98
C ARG A 6 31.36 36.07 -32.55
N ILE A 7 30.83 35.38 -31.53
CA ILE A 7 29.49 35.61 -30.98
C ILE A 7 29.39 37.01 -30.34
N SER A 8 30.39 37.44 -29.58
CA SER A 8 30.39 38.77 -28.97
C SER A 8 30.41 39.90 -30.01
N LYS A 9 31.13 39.70 -31.12
CA LYS A 9 31.21 40.65 -32.24
C LYS A 9 29.89 40.75 -33.03
N ILE A 10 29.17 39.64 -33.20
CA ILE A 10 27.84 39.63 -33.82
C ILE A 10 26.83 40.35 -32.90
N ARG A 11 26.84 40.04 -31.59
CA ARG A 11 25.94 40.68 -30.60
C ARG A 11 26.16 42.19 -30.49
N SER A 12 27.40 42.67 -30.57
CA SER A 12 27.69 44.11 -30.55
C SER A 12 27.21 44.81 -31.84
N GLN A 13 27.38 44.16 -32.99
CA GLN A 13 26.92 44.69 -34.28
C GLN A 13 25.39 44.76 -34.38
N GLU A 14 24.67 43.78 -33.82
CA GLU A 14 23.20 43.84 -33.72
C GLU A 14 22.71 44.92 -32.75
N ARG A 15 23.43 45.15 -31.64
CA ARG A 15 23.11 46.19 -30.66
C ARG A 15 23.28 47.60 -31.25
N GLU A 16 24.20 47.80 -32.19
CA GLU A 16 24.40 49.06 -32.94
C GLU A 16 23.35 49.28 -34.06
N ARG A 17 22.77 48.20 -34.60
CA ARG A 17 21.75 48.27 -35.67
C ARG A 17 20.35 48.67 -35.19
N LEU A 18 20.14 48.85 -33.89
CA LEU A 18 18.86 49.22 -33.30
C LEU A 18 18.44 50.65 -33.72
N ARG A 19 17.39 50.79 -34.53
CA ARG A 19 16.78 52.07 -34.94
C ARG A 19 15.48 52.33 -34.17
N GLY A 20 15.28 53.55 -33.68
CA GLY A 20 14.06 53.95 -32.96
C GLY A 20 14.26 55.08 -31.95
N PRO A 21 13.19 55.57 -31.30
CA PRO A 21 13.26 56.57 -30.24
C PRO A 21 14.01 56.04 -29.00
N PRO A 22 14.57 56.94 -28.15
CA PRO A 22 15.54 56.57 -27.11
C PRO A 22 15.01 55.56 -26.08
N TRP A 23 13.72 55.61 -25.74
CA TRP A 23 13.10 54.67 -24.80
C TRP A 23 12.96 53.24 -25.37
N LEU A 24 12.61 53.13 -26.66
CA LEU A 24 12.48 51.86 -27.39
C LEU A 24 13.82 51.16 -27.55
N LYS A 25 14.90 51.91 -27.81
CA LYS A 25 16.26 51.37 -27.86
C LYS A 25 16.71 50.78 -26.53
N THR A 26 16.40 51.46 -25.42
CA THR A 26 16.74 50.99 -24.07
C THR A 26 15.99 49.70 -23.76
N LEU A 27 14.69 49.65 -24.05
CA LEU A 27 13.87 48.45 -23.87
C LEU A 27 14.39 47.26 -24.69
N GLN A 28 14.65 47.48 -25.98
CA GLN A 28 15.12 46.43 -26.90
C GLN A 28 16.51 45.93 -26.52
N ARG A 29 17.39 46.82 -26.03
CA ARG A 29 18.71 46.45 -25.51
C ARG A 29 18.61 45.57 -24.27
N VAL A 30 17.71 45.91 -23.34
CA VAL A 30 17.48 45.12 -22.12
C VAL A 30 16.90 43.74 -22.47
N LEU A 31 15.90 43.69 -23.36
CA LEU A 31 15.28 42.44 -23.82
C LEU A 31 16.30 41.51 -24.50
N LEU A 32 17.07 42.02 -25.48
CA LEU A 32 18.11 41.24 -26.15
C LEU A 32 19.19 40.77 -25.18
N SER A 33 19.60 41.63 -24.24
CA SER A 33 20.58 41.24 -23.22
C SER A 33 20.04 40.10 -22.36
N CYS A 34 18.79 40.19 -21.92
CA CYS A 34 18.13 39.16 -21.14
C CYS A 34 18.04 37.84 -21.92
N MET A 35 17.60 37.89 -23.17
CA MET A 35 17.50 36.71 -24.05
C MET A 35 18.86 36.02 -24.27
N TYR A 36 19.91 36.78 -24.54
CA TYR A 36 21.25 36.19 -24.70
C TYR A 36 21.77 35.61 -23.39
N THR A 37 21.55 36.27 -22.25
CA THR A 37 21.92 35.69 -20.95
C THR A 37 21.16 34.40 -20.68
N THR A 38 19.86 34.34 -20.97
CA THR A 38 19.09 33.11 -20.79
C THR A 38 19.58 31.98 -21.69
N LEU A 39 19.95 32.28 -22.95
CA LEU A 39 20.48 31.28 -23.86
C LEU A 39 21.87 30.78 -23.44
N ASP A 40 22.74 31.68 -22.95
CA ASP A 40 24.07 31.31 -22.47
C ASP A 40 24.02 30.45 -21.20
N TYR A 41 23.05 30.69 -20.31
CA TYR A 41 22.86 29.93 -19.07
C TYR A 41 21.87 28.75 -19.20
N ALA A 42 21.23 28.55 -20.36
CA ALA A 42 20.25 27.48 -20.54
C ALA A 42 20.91 26.09 -20.38
N GLN A 43 22.09 25.89 -20.96
CA GLN A 43 22.80 24.61 -20.89
C GLN A 43 23.21 24.28 -19.45
N THR A 44 23.76 25.25 -18.71
CA THR A 44 24.15 25.04 -17.30
C THR A 44 22.93 24.86 -16.40
N GLY A 45 21.85 25.60 -16.64
CA GLY A 45 20.58 25.47 -15.95
C GLY A 45 19.96 24.08 -16.14
N LEU A 46 19.94 23.56 -17.37
CA LEU A 46 19.45 22.20 -17.66
C LEU A 46 20.28 21.13 -16.96
N ILE A 47 21.62 21.24 -16.99
CA ILE A 47 22.50 20.31 -16.28
C ILE A 47 22.19 20.32 -14.78
N ALA A 48 22.12 21.51 -14.17
CA ALA A 48 21.78 21.65 -12.75
C ALA A 48 20.39 21.08 -12.41
N ALA A 49 19.40 21.30 -13.29
CA ALA A 49 18.05 20.78 -13.12
C ALA A 49 18.02 19.24 -13.13
N VAL A 50 18.76 18.60 -14.04
CA VAL A 50 18.88 17.13 -14.10
C VAL A 50 19.52 16.58 -12.81
N PHE A 51 20.61 17.19 -12.35
CA PHE A 51 21.26 16.79 -11.09
C PHE A 51 20.30 16.92 -9.89
N PHE A 52 19.58 18.03 -9.79
CA PHE A 52 18.62 18.25 -8.71
C PHE A 52 17.45 17.28 -8.78
N PHE A 53 16.90 17.04 -9.98
CA PHE A 53 15.82 16.08 -10.18
C PHE A 53 16.26 14.66 -9.77
N LYS A 54 17.48 14.24 -10.14
CA LYS A 54 18.04 12.94 -9.76
C LYS A 54 18.23 12.81 -8.25
N MET A 55 18.68 13.87 -7.59
CA MET A 55 18.82 13.92 -6.13
C MET A 55 17.46 13.82 -5.42
N MET A 56 16.45 14.51 -5.95
CA MET A 56 15.08 14.46 -5.44
C MET A 56 14.47 13.06 -5.62
N GLU A 57 14.65 12.45 -6.79
CA GLU A 57 14.24 11.06 -7.06
C GLU A 57 14.84 10.09 -6.03
N TRP A 58 16.14 10.21 -5.75
CA TRP A 58 16.80 9.41 -4.72
C TRP A 58 16.21 9.63 -3.32
N TRP A 59 15.95 10.88 -2.95
CA TRP A 59 15.34 11.22 -1.65
C TRP A 59 13.95 10.58 -1.48
N TYR A 60 13.11 10.63 -2.52
CA TYR A 60 11.77 10.04 -2.48
C TYR A 60 11.79 8.50 -2.52
N GLN A 61 12.64 7.87 -3.33
CA GLN A 61 12.80 6.40 -3.33
C GLN A 61 13.24 5.88 -1.96
N SER A 62 14.17 6.57 -1.29
CA SER A 62 14.62 6.18 0.05
C SER A 62 13.56 6.36 1.14
N ALA A 63 12.59 7.26 0.94
CA ALA A 63 11.44 7.41 1.84
C ALA A 63 10.42 6.28 1.62
N GLU A 64 10.15 5.91 0.37
CA GLU A 64 9.24 4.81 0.01
C GLU A 64 9.76 3.45 0.49
N GLU A 65 11.07 3.19 0.37
CA GLU A 65 11.71 1.98 0.91
C GLU A 65 11.59 1.89 2.44
N ARG A 66 11.69 3.02 3.16
CA ARG A 66 11.52 3.03 4.63
C ARG A 66 10.07 2.83 5.07
N MET A 67 9.10 3.24 4.26
CA MET A 67 7.69 2.97 4.54
C MET A 67 7.26 1.56 4.14
N SER A 68 7.89 1.00 3.11
CA SER A 68 7.62 -0.34 2.59
C SER A 68 8.48 -1.43 3.23
N ALA A 69 9.48 -1.05 4.04
CA ALA A 69 10.28 -1.98 4.83
C ALA A 69 9.33 -2.87 5.62
N PRO A 70 9.37 -4.21 5.40
CA PRO A 70 8.53 -5.12 6.13
C PRO A 70 8.76 -4.89 7.60
N THR A 71 7.70 -4.55 8.32
CA THR A 71 7.70 -4.62 9.78
C THR A 71 8.13 -6.04 10.10
N VAL A 72 9.36 -6.20 10.62
CA VAL A 72 9.85 -7.49 11.09
C VAL A 72 9.02 -7.80 12.34
N TYR A 73 7.85 -8.38 12.12
CA TYR A 73 7.01 -8.84 13.20
C TYR A 73 7.80 -9.92 13.95
N PRO A 74 7.89 -9.84 15.29
CA PRO A 74 8.40 -10.97 16.04
C PRO A 74 7.60 -12.21 15.65
N PRO A 75 8.23 -13.41 15.62
CA PRO A 75 7.52 -14.63 15.31
C PRO A 75 6.27 -14.71 16.20
N PRO A 76 5.08 -15.00 15.62
CA PRO A 76 3.86 -15.04 16.39
C PRO A 76 4.04 -16.04 17.56
N PRO A 77 3.44 -15.75 18.73
CA PRO A 77 3.48 -16.68 19.85
C PRO A 77 2.97 -18.06 19.42
N SER A 78 3.50 -19.12 20.02
CA SER A 78 3.05 -20.49 19.73
C SER A 78 1.53 -20.59 19.89
N PRO A 79 0.83 -21.30 18.97
CA PRO A 79 -0.62 -21.40 19.03
C PRO A 79 -1.03 -22.06 20.35
N PRO A 80 -2.15 -21.59 20.97
CA PRO A 80 -2.64 -22.17 22.21
C PRO A 80 -2.97 -23.67 22.01
N PRO A 81 -2.81 -24.51 23.05
CA PRO A 81 -3.14 -25.93 22.96
C PRO A 81 -4.60 -26.12 22.56
N PRO A 82 -4.92 -27.19 21.82
CA PRO A 82 -6.29 -27.47 21.40
C PRO A 82 -7.19 -27.60 22.62
N LYS A 83 -8.33 -26.91 22.58
CA LYS A 83 -9.27 -26.88 23.70
C LYS A 83 -9.90 -28.27 23.87
N GLN A 84 -9.80 -28.79 25.08
CA GLN A 84 -10.29 -30.13 25.41
C GLN A 84 -11.83 -30.19 25.31
N VAL A 85 -12.36 -31.34 24.91
CA VAL A 85 -13.79 -31.65 24.96
C VAL A 85 -14.19 -31.65 26.44
N ALA A 86 -15.28 -30.94 26.77
CA ALA A 86 -15.77 -30.96 28.15
C ALA A 86 -16.33 -32.35 28.47
N GLU A 87 -16.15 -32.82 29.70
CA GLU A 87 -16.64 -34.15 30.13
C GLU A 87 -18.17 -34.28 29.97
N ALA A 88 -18.90 -33.18 30.10
CA ALA A 88 -20.35 -33.09 29.85
C ALA A 88 -20.72 -32.57 28.44
N GLY A 89 -19.74 -32.46 27.54
CA GLY A 89 -19.94 -32.05 26.15
C GLY A 89 -20.46 -33.20 25.28
N ILE A 90 -20.97 -32.87 24.10
CA ILE A 90 -21.37 -33.89 23.12
C ILE A 90 -20.11 -34.59 22.59
N PRO A 91 -20.08 -35.94 22.54
CA PRO A 91 -18.94 -36.66 22.01
C PRO A 91 -18.75 -36.37 20.52
N LEU A 92 -17.48 -36.31 20.11
CA LEU A 92 -17.12 -36.16 18.70
C LEU A 92 -17.14 -37.52 18.01
N HIS A 93 -17.66 -37.55 16.78
CA HIS A 93 -17.57 -38.72 15.94
C HIS A 93 -16.11 -38.94 15.47
N PRO A 94 -15.62 -40.19 15.36
CA PRO A 94 -14.29 -40.46 14.80
C PRO A 94 -14.14 -39.91 13.37
N ASP A 95 -15.23 -39.97 12.59
CA ASP A 95 -15.29 -39.36 11.27
C ASP A 95 -15.46 -37.84 11.34
N GLY A 96 -14.38 -37.13 11.03
CA GLY A 96 -14.32 -35.66 10.98
C GLY A 96 -15.16 -35.02 9.87
N THR A 97 -16.02 -35.75 9.16
CA THR A 97 -16.95 -35.23 8.15
C THR A 97 -18.40 -35.22 8.63
N ILE A 98 -18.68 -35.82 9.79
CA ILE A 98 -20.00 -35.93 10.39
C ILE A 98 -20.21 -34.79 11.39
N CYS A 99 -21.43 -34.25 11.42
CA CYS A 99 -21.83 -33.21 12.36
C CYS A 99 -22.19 -33.83 13.73
N PRO A 100 -21.61 -33.38 14.85
CA PRO A 100 -21.94 -33.91 16.19
C PRO A 100 -23.39 -33.68 16.64
N LEU A 101 -24.08 -32.69 16.05
CA LEU A 101 -25.43 -32.30 16.46
C LEU A 101 -26.54 -33.05 15.73
N CYS A 102 -26.37 -33.30 14.43
CA CYS A 102 -27.38 -34.01 13.62
C CYS A 102 -26.95 -35.42 13.20
N SER A 103 -25.71 -35.82 13.51
CA SER A 103 -25.12 -37.12 13.13
C SER A 103 -25.21 -37.43 11.64
N GLN A 104 -25.30 -36.40 10.79
CA GLN A 104 -25.31 -36.50 9.33
C GLN A 104 -24.03 -35.89 8.76
N LYS A 105 -23.74 -36.19 7.49
CA LYS A 105 -22.65 -35.54 6.74
C LYS A 105 -22.82 -34.03 6.79
N ARG A 106 -21.73 -33.31 7.09
CA ARG A 106 -21.77 -31.85 7.26
C ARG A 106 -22.21 -31.16 5.96
N VAL A 107 -23.25 -30.34 6.07
CA VAL A 107 -23.72 -29.44 5.02
C VAL A 107 -23.49 -28.01 5.50
N ASN A 108 -22.89 -27.17 4.66
CA ASN A 108 -22.49 -25.81 5.01
C ASN A 108 -21.64 -25.77 6.30
N PRO A 109 -20.41 -26.34 6.26
CA PRO A 109 -19.56 -26.44 7.45
C PRO A 109 -19.33 -25.06 8.05
N SER A 110 -19.43 -24.96 9.37
CA SER A 110 -19.24 -23.72 10.12
C SER A 110 -18.47 -24.01 11.40
N VAL A 111 -17.45 -23.19 11.67
CA VAL A 111 -16.61 -23.30 12.85
C VAL A 111 -17.10 -22.37 13.95
N VAL A 112 -17.04 -22.84 15.19
CA VAL A 112 -17.17 -21.98 16.38
C VAL A 112 -15.80 -21.42 16.72
N ALA A 113 -15.58 -20.12 16.49
CA ALA A 113 -14.28 -19.48 16.62
C ALA A 113 -13.66 -19.63 18.03
N VAL A 114 -14.50 -19.72 19.07
CA VAL A 114 -14.02 -19.89 20.45
C VAL A 114 -13.45 -21.28 20.68
N SER A 115 -13.99 -22.33 20.04
CA SER A 115 -13.63 -23.72 20.35
C SER A 115 -12.91 -24.45 19.23
N GLY A 116 -12.98 -23.97 17.99
CA GLY A 116 -12.37 -24.62 16.82
C GLY A 116 -13.17 -25.80 16.24
N PHE A 117 -14.27 -26.24 16.87
CA PHE A 117 -15.09 -27.33 16.36
C PHE A 117 -16.03 -26.91 15.22
N VAL A 118 -16.24 -27.84 14.28
CA VAL A 118 -17.00 -27.62 13.04
C VAL A 118 -18.32 -28.39 13.06
N PHE A 119 -19.38 -27.72 12.67
CA PHE A 119 -20.76 -28.23 12.62
C PHE A 119 -21.45 -27.82 11.32
N CYS A 120 -22.66 -28.32 11.05
CA CYS A 120 -23.52 -27.70 10.05
C CYS A 120 -23.97 -26.32 10.54
N TYR A 121 -23.93 -25.31 9.67
CA TYR A 121 -24.42 -23.96 9.98
C TYR A 121 -25.79 -23.93 10.68
N PRO A 122 -26.87 -24.57 10.15
CA PRO A 122 -28.18 -24.51 10.79
C PRO A 122 -28.21 -25.17 12.17
N CYS A 123 -27.44 -26.24 12.38
CA CYS A 123 -27.40 -26.95 13.66
C CYS A 123 -26.77 -26.10 14.74
N ILE A 124 -25.58 -25.53 14.46
CA ILE A 124 -24.86 -24.74 15.46
C ILE A 124 -25.53 -23.39 15.71
N PHE A 125 -26.10 -22.77 14.67
CA PHE A 125 -26.86 -21.53 14.82
C PHE A 125 -28.05 -21.70 15.76
N ARG A 126 -28.84 -22.77 15.60
CA ARG A 126 -29.97 -23.08 16.50
C ARG A 126 -29.50 -23.32 17.94
N TYR A 127 -28.46 -24.15 18.11
CA TYR A 127 -27.94 -24.48 19.44
C TYR A 127 -27.39 -23.25 20.18
N VAL A 128 -26.52 -22.47 19.52
CA VAL A 128 -25.92 -21.27 20.12
C VAL A 128 -26.98 -20.19 20.38
N SER A 129 -28.00 -20.07 19.53
CA SER A 129 -29.09 -19.12 19.75
C SER A 129 -29.85 -19.42 21.04
N GLN A 130 -30.08 -20.70 21.35
CA GLN A 130 -30.82 -21.14 22.53
C GLN A 130 -29.96 -21.22 23.80
N TYR A 131 -28.76 -21.81 23.72
CA TYR A 131 -27.95 -22.15 24.89
C TYR A 131 -26.74 -21.22 25.11
N LYS A 132 -26.42 -20.33 24.17
CA LYS A 132 -25.32 -19.34 24.24
C LYS A 132 -23.95 -19.95 24.61
N ARG A 133 -23.73 -21.20 24.22
CA ARG A 133 -22.52 -21.96 24.51
C ARG A 133 -22.18 -22.94 23.39
N CYS A 134 -20.93 -23.37 23.33
CA CYS A 134 -20.48 -24.43 22.44
C CYS A 134 -20.96 -25.81 22.92
N PRO A 135 -21.53 -26.68 22.06
CA PRO A 135 -22.03 -27.99 22.47
C PRO A 135 -20.94 -28.99 22.90
N VAL A 136 -19.69 -28.82 22.43
CA VAL A 136 -18.58 -29.76 22.67
C VAL A 136 -17.73 -29.33 23.88
N THR A 137 -17.52 -28.03 24.05
CA THR A 137 -16.64 -27.48 25.10
C THR A 137 -17.39 -26.78 26.22
N LEU A 138 -18.68 -26.53 26.04
CA LEU A 138 -19.54 -25.75 26.96
C LEU A 138 -19.06 -24.32 27.24
N MET A 139 -18.03 -23.84 26.53
CA MET A 139 -17.58 -22.46 26.63
C MET A 139 -18.66 -21.50 26.13
N PRO A 140 -18.76 -20.30 26.72
CA PRO A 140 -19.71 -19.29 26.26
C PRO A 140 -19.43 -18.91 24.81
N THR A 141 -20.47 -18.89 24.00
CA THR A 141 -20.37 -18.56 22.57
C THR A 141 -21.59 -17.79 22.10
N THR A 142 -21.36 -16.75 21.30
CA THR A 142 -22.41 -15.98 20.63
C THR A 142 -22.50 -16.33 19.16
N VAL A 143 -23.61 -15.97 18.52
CA VAL A 143 -23.86 -16.25 17.10
C VAL A 143 -22.82 -15.58 16.19
N GLU A 144 -22.28 -14.44 16.60
CA GLU A 144 -21.22 -13.68 15.88
C GLU A 144 -19.89 -14.45 15.79
N GLN A 145 -19.67 -15.40 16.70
CA GLN A 145 -18.47 -16.22 16.74
C GLN A 145 -18.59 -17.46 15.84
N ILE A 146 -19.71 -17.62 15.13
CA ILE A 146 -19.90 -18.68 14.13
C ILE A 146 -19.37 -18.17 12.79
N ARG A 147 -18.36 -18.86 12.24
CA ARG A 147 -17.80 -18.54 10.92
C ARG A 147 -18.10 -19.67 9.95
N ARG A 148 -18.74 -19.35 8.82
CA ARG A 148 -18.97 -20.31 7.74
C ARG A 148 -17.64 -20.62 7.07
N LEU A 149 -17.38 -21.89 6.82
CA LEU A 149 -16.23 -22.36 6.07
C LEU A 149 -16.66 -22.53 4.62
N PHE A 150 -15.95 -21.86 3.73
CA PHE A 150 -16.05 -22.08 2.29
C PHE A 150 -14.80 -22.86 1.87
N HIS A 151 -15.01 -23.94 1.14
CA HIS A 151 -13.91 -24.62 0.48
C HIS A 151 -13.84 -24.07 -0.93
N ASP A 152 -12.73 -23.42 -1.28
CA ASP A 152 -12.41 -23.12 -2.66
C ASP A 152 -12.17 -24.47 -3.35
N MET A 153 -12.97 -24.76 -4.37
CA MET A 153 -12.74 -25.91 -5.26
C MET A 153 -11.67 -25.58 -6.28
#